data_AF-L1LDR5-F1
#
_entry.id   AF-L1LDR5-F1
#
_cell.length_a   1.000
_cell.length_b   1.000
_cell.length_c   1.000
_cell.angle_alpha   90.00
_cell.angle_beta   90.00
_cell.angle_gamma   90.00
#
_symmetry.space_group_name_H-M   'P 1'
#
loop_
_entity.id
_entity.type
_entity.pdbx_description
1 polymer ?
#
loop_
_entity_poly.entity_id
_entity_poly.type
_entity_poly.pdbx_seq_one_letter_code
_entity_poly.pdbx_strand_id
1 'polypeptide(L)'
;MNIFSILLTSCLVGLCNCKGSRLPTDRLSIQVLDDYAEDEILTGDFVEETRKGGSSGRRLVWDLANGTVYEEEYIQPSARRRNTGKVEYLTVEESAEQDGVTLDLTSPDKDECEFFEYSFVANTVKLIVPNKGVSVSKLVNGSEDIYTLSSGETFDHAKAYLNKDKKPELVLVVTRTSGASKEYYLELKDGKWTVCDNHGEKMLGLRVPAERTSDIDLSFKTSTDQCTIFETELLGVTTKHFYPKPGHVAIQVKDGNEELWNGGNGDYCLSCLVYRKGNVKLLEIIVVENSSGRGRYFERNVGGEWRSITEEEYDQKLADIKGNSGGKSSVEDYKEYLNLISTIAPRSGQYGFETPQFVPPLADYSRQHSFSPPPDPKTLDLASLTDPRYKTVDVDIAGAPARVYIINHREDVKEVKYNGKEVWKAYDVLDASGYTTPGKCAYCITFLRGTGTAMILVNIHNVTVYREIFRYKEKTGYFGGGGPGWSRSITEYAQEIAALKTCTGPPTKFTLDISSAKGNGRFKLKKSVVEGITIRYYSSKPGNLIEKVVDGSAGLWNAEHDTVCYLCELHSKGTSKLLRIHTEQNYKIKLHYFENEGSGWSTLKKYEFEERLERMQ
;
A
#
# COMPACT_ATOMS: atom_id res chain seq x y z
N MET A 1 -0.62 44.32 55.96
CA MET A 1 -0.21 44.07 54.57
C MET A 1 0.71 42.87 54.58
N ASN A 2 0.29 41.82 53.89
CA ASN A 2 0.58 40.43 54.23
C ASN A 2 1.90 39.89 53.66
N ILE A 3 2.44 38.98 54.47
CA ILE A 3 3.63 38.15 54.38
C ILE A 3 3.13 36.69 54.24
N PHE A 4 3.80 35.89 53.40
CA PHE A 4 4.01 34.42 53.39
C PHE A 4 2.88 33.41 53.64
N SER A 5 2.90 32.30 52.87
CA SER A 5 2.83 30.88 53.30
C SER A 5 2.94 29.97 52.06
N ILE A 6 3.87 29.02 51.91
CA ILE A 6 4.24 27.82 52.72
C ILE A 6 3.17 26.72 52.67
N LEU A 7 3.64 25.55 52.22
CA LEU A 7 3.06 24.20 52.25
C LEU A 7 2.17 23.93 53.47
N LEU A 8 1.01 23.31 53.25
CA LEU A 8 0.28 22.60 54.29
C LEU A 8 -0.32 21.28 53.77
N THR A 9 0.28 20.18 54.22
CA THR A 9 -0.36 18.88 54.45
C THR A 9 -1.34 18.97 55.62
N SER A 10 -2.51 18.35 55.50
CA SER A 10 -3.30 17.93 56.66
C SER A 10 -4.14 16.69 56.34
N CYS A 11 -3.72 15.57 56.92
CA CYS A 11 -4.58 14.45 57.29
C CYS A 11 -5.12 14.64 58.72
N LEU A 12 -6.10 13.79 59.06
CA LEU A 12 -6.66 13.44 60.38
C LEU A 12 -7.99 14.16 60.76
N VAL A 13 -9.00 13.56 61.39
CA VAL A 13 -9.33 12.16 61.79
C VAL A 13 -10.81 12.20 62.21
N GLY A 14 -11.55 11.12 61.95
CA GLY A 14 -12.89 10.88 62.51
C GLY A 14 -13.18 9.38 62.54
N LEU A 15 -12.62 8.72 63.54
CA LEU A 15 -12.69 7.28 63.84
C LEU A 15 -14.12 6.80 64.16
N CYS A 16 -14.46 5.61 63.68
CA CYS A 16 -15.13 4.57 64.47
C CYS A 16 -14.68 3.16 64.01
N ASN A 17 -13.94 2.49 64.89
CA ASN A 17 -13.53 1.07 64.86
C ASN A 17 -14.76 0.14 65.05
N CYS A 18 -14.86 -1.07 64.49
CA CYS A 18 -14.24 -2.35 64.89
C CYS A 18 -14.89 -3.45 63.98
N LYS A 19 -14.37 -4.65 63.66
CA LYS A 19 -13.15 -5.44 63.92
C LYS A 19 -13.20 -6.71 63.04
N GLY A 20 -12.04 -7.08 62.45
CA GLY A 20 -11.58 -8.46 62.21
C GLY A 20 -11.79 -9.04 60.79
N SER A 21 -10.83 -9.70 60.12
CA SER A 21 -9.42 -10.01 60.40
C SER A 21 -8.80 -10.77 59.20
N ARG A 22 -7.46 -10.64 59.04
CA ARG A 22 -6.47 -11.50 58.33
C ARG A 22 -6.13 -11.18 56.85
N LEU A 23 -4.88 -10.72 56.66
CA LEU A 23 -4.01 -10.81 55.46
C LEU A 23 -2.94 -11.91 55.73
N PRO A 24 -1.96 -12.27 54.84
CA PRO A 24 -1.63 -11.79 53.46
C PRO A 24 -1.29 -12.92 52.43
N THR A 25 -1.23 -12.61 51.11
CA THR A 25 -0.04 -12.77 50.22
C THR A 25 -0.34 -12.51 48.73
N ASP A 26 0.61 -11.81 48.10
CA ASP A 26 1.05 -11.85 46.70
C ASP A 26 0.27 -11.19 45.52
N ARG A 27 0.99 -10.20 44.96
CA ARG A 27 1.06 -9.73 43.56
C ARG A 27 -0.19 -9.12 42.91
N LEU A 28 -0.19 -7.78 42.87
CA LEU A 28 -0.76 -6.99 41.78
C LEU A 28 0.00 -7.31 40.48
N SER A 29 -0.70 -7.89 39.51
CA SER A 29 -0.30 -7.90 38.10
C SER A 29 -0.96 -6.71 37.41
N ILE A 30 -0.17 -5.86 36.78
CA ILE A 30 -0.64 -4.90 35.78
C ILE A 30 -0.53 -5.63 34.44
N GLN A 31 -1.68 -5.99 33.85
CA GLN A 31 -1.75 -6.37 32.44
C GLN A 31 -1.85 -5.09 31.63
N VAL A 32 -0.79 -4.77 30.91
CA VAL A 32 -0.81 -3.87 29.75
C VAL A 32 -1.35 -4.72 28.60
N LEU A 33 -2.52 -4.36 28.08
CA LEU A 33 -3.07 -4.93 26.85
C LEU A 33 -2.49 -4.13 25.68
N ASP A 34 -1.44 -4.66 25.07
CA ASP A 34 -0.98 -4.30 23.73
C ASP A 34 -1.50 -5.38 22.76
N ASP A 35 -2.67 -5.14 22.17
CA ASP A 35 -3.18 -5.96 21.07
C ASP A 35 -2.97 -5.17 19.75
N TYR A 36 -1.92 -5.54 19.01
CA TYR A 36 -1.79 -5.27 17.58
C TYR A 36 -1.50 -6.61 16.89
N ALA A 37 -2.53 -7.18 16.27
CA ALA A 37 -2.40 -8.31 15.36
C ALA A 37 -2.04 -7.76 13.97
N GLU A 38 -0.86 -8.14 13.46
CA GLU A 38 -0.53 -8.01 12.04
C GLU A 38 -1.11 -9.24 11.33
N ASP A 39 -1.85 -9.00 10.24
CA ASP A 39 -2.51 -10.01 9.42
C ASP A 39 -1.53 -11.09 8.92
N GLU A 40 -1.81 -12.34 9.27
CA GLU A 40 -1.17 -13.55 8.75
C GLU A 40 -1.77 -13.93 7.39
N ILE A 41 -0.93 -14.12 6.38
CA ILE A 41 -1.29 -14.83 5.14
C ILE A 41 -0.94 -16.30 5.34
N LEU A 42 -1.97 -17.14 5.37
CA LEU A 42 -1.88 -18.60 5.33
C LEU A 42 -1.32 -19.07 3.98
N THR A 43 -0.11 -19.64 3.99
CA THR A 43 0.42 -20.43 2.87
C THR A 43 -0.06 -21.87 2.98
N GLY A 44 -0.77 -22.35 1.96
CA GLY A 44 -1.33 -23.69 1.87
C GLY A 44 -0.32 -24.84 1.80
N ASP A 45 -0.84 -26.01 2.18
CA ASP A 45 -0.16 -27.25 2.57
C ASP A 45 0.78 -27.89 1.54
N PHE A 46 1.86 -28.47 2.06
CA PHE A 46 2.61 -29.56 1.42
C PHE A 46 2.11 -30.91 1.93
N VAL A 47 1.87 -31.81 0.98
CA VAL A 47 1.55 -33.23 1.19
C VAL A 47 2.82 -34.00 1.59
N GLU A 48 2.82 -34.63 2.77
CA GLU A 48 3.62 -35.82 3.04
C GLU A 48 2.77 -36.89 3.76
N GLU A 49 2.58 -38.03 3.10
CA GLU A 49 2.04 -39.24 3.68
C GLU A 49 3.00 -39.81 4.74
N THR A 50 2.51 -40.18 5.93
CA THR A 50 2.87 -41.48 6.54
C THR A 50 1.90 -41.95 7.64
N ARG A 51 1.33 -43.14 7.39
CA ARG A 51 0.96 -44.25 8.31
C ARG A 51 0.01 -44.04 9.52
N LYS A 52 -1.22 -44.53 9.30
CA LYS A 52 -2.13 -45.36 10.15
C LYS A 52 -1.88 -45.46 11.68
N GLY A 53 -2.85 -44.95 12.43
CA GLY A 53 -3.28 -45.45 13.75
C GLY A 53 -4.74 -45.04 13.99
N GLY A 54 -5.64 -45.99 14.22
CA GLY A 54 -7.06 -45.70 14.49
C GLY A 54 -7.22 -45.08 15.87
N SER A 55 -7.94 -43.95 15.96
CA SER A 55 -8.27 -43.29 17.23
C SER A 55 -9.79 -43.11 17.30
N SER A 56 -10.41 -43.78 18.28
CA SER A 56 -11.75 -43.45 18.77
C SER A 56 -11.64 -42.18 19.62
N GLY A 57 -12.41 -41.14 19.31
CA GLY A 57 -12.41 -39.87 20.04
C GLY A 57 -13.78 -39.53 20.60
N ARG A 58 -13.79 -38.86 21.77
CA ARG A 58 -14.98 -38.21 22.35
C ARG A 58 -15.07 -36.79 21.83
N ARG A 59 -16.26 -36.34 21.44
CA ARG A 59 -16.53 -34.93 21.13
C ARG A 59 -17.47 -34.34 22.17
N LEU A 60 -17.24 -33.08 22.53
CA LEU A 60 -18.17 -32.30 23.34
C LEU A 60 -19.21 -31.69 22.41
N VAL A 61 -20.49 -31.98 22.69
CA VAL A 61 -21.62 -31.43 21.94
C VAL A 61 -22.27 -30.35 22.80
N TRP A 62 -22.44 -29.18 22.19
CA TRP A 62 -23.08 -28.02 22.81
C TRP A 62 -24.54 -27.99 22.41
N ASP A 63 -25.44 -28.24 23.36
CA ASP A 63 -26.88 -28.03 23.15
C ASP A 63 -27.21 -26.56 23.46
N LEU A 64 -27.26 -25.76 22.40
CA LEU A 64 -27.55 -24.33 22.48
C LEU A 64 -29.00 -24.02 22.91
N ALA A 65 -29.92 -25.00 22.90
CA ALA A 65 -31.29 -24.79 23.36
C ALA A 65 -31.40 -24.88 24.89
N ASN A 66 -30.53 -25.68 25.52
CA ASN A 66 -30.57 -25.95 26.96
C ASN A 66 -29.33 -25.47 27.73
N GLY A 67 -28.32 -24.93 27.03
CA GLY A 67 -27.12 -24.37 27.64
C GLY A 67 -26.22 -25.41 28.33
N THR A 68 -26.33 -26.68 27.95
CA THR A 68 -25.58 -27.79 28.55
C THR A 68 -24.59 -28.41 27.55
N VAL A 69 -23.48 -28.91 28.11
CA VAL A 69 -22.43 -29.61 27.37
C VAL A 69 -22.37 -31.04 27.88
N TYR A 70 -22.36 -32.00 26.96
CA TYR A 70 -22.11 -33.40 27.29
C TYR A 70 -21.19 -34.08 26.27
N GLU A 71 -20.54 -35.16 26.70
CA GLU A 71 -19.62 -35.95 25.87
C GLU A 71 -20.38 -37.06 25.12
N GLU A 72 -20.13 -37.17 23.81
CA GLU A 72 -20.66 -38.24 22.96
C GLU A 72 -19.50 -39.03 22.34
N GLU A 73 -19.53 -40.36 22.46
CA GLU A 73 -18.59 -41.27 21.77
C GLU A 73 -19.12 -41.62 20.38
N TYR A 74 -18.28 -41.47 19.36
CA TYR A 74 -18.62 -41.87 17.99
C TYR A 74 -17.69 -42.96 17.44
N ILE A 75 -18.27 -43.92 16.72
CA ILE A 75 -17.57 -45.01 16.03
C ILE A 75 -17.89 -44.93 14.53
N GLN A 76 -16.88 -44.81 13.68
CA GLN A 76 -17.05 -44.89 12.22
C GLN A 76 -17.44 -46.32 11.78
N PRO A 77 -18.53 -46.51 11.02
CA PRO A 77 -18.81 -47.80 10.38
C PRO A 77 -17.91 -47.99 9.16
N SER A 78 -17.15 -49.08 9.17
CA SER A 78 -16.39 -49.57 8.03
C SER A 78 -17.30 -50.40 7.11
N ALA A 79 -17.69 -49.84 5.96
CA ALA A 79 -18.34 -50.60 4.89
C ALA A 79 -17.62 -50.38 3.55
N ARG A 80 -16.83 -51.39 3.17
CA ARG A 80 -16.32 -51.59 1.82
C ARG A 80 -17.50 -51.89 0.86
N ARG A 81 -17.61 -51.14 -0.23
CA ARG A 81 -18.02 -51.70 -1.53
C ARG A 81 -17.06 -51.23 -2.61
N ARG A 82 -16.38 -52.20 -3.22
CA ARG A 82 -15.72 -52.05 -4.52
C ARG A 82 -16.82 -51.86 -5.56
N ASN A 83 -16.67 -50.86 -6.43
CA ASN A 83 -17.06 -51.02 -7.82
C ASN A 83 -16.00 -50.34 -8.70
N THR A 84 -15.38 -51.17 -9.53
CA THR A 84 -14.49 -50.84 -10.62
C THR A 84 -15.30 -50.26 -11.78
N GLY A 85 -14.89 -49.12 -12.32
CA GLY A 85 -15.41 -48.63 -13.59
C GLY A 85 -15.19 -47.13 -13.79
N LYS A 86 -14.13 -46.81 -14.54
CA LYS A 86 -14.02 -45.68 -15.48
C LYS A 86 -14.60 -44.33 -15.00
N VAL A 87 -13.73 -43.42 -14.56
CA VAL A 87 -14.06 -42.00 -14.40
C VAL A 87 -14.17 -41.39 -15.80
N GLU A 88 -15.39 -41.37 -16.32
CA GLU A 88 -15.83 -40.39 -17.31
C GLU A 88 -16.02 -39.05 -16.59
N TYR A 89 -15.62 -37.98 -17.26
CA TYR A 89 -15.86 -36.60 -16.85
C TYR A 89 -17.36 -36.39 -16.60
N LEU A 90 -17.74 -35.99 -15.39
CA LEU A 90 -19.06 -35.47 -15.03
C LEU A 90 -18.81 -34.09 -14.41
N THR A 91 -18.96 -33.03 -15.21
CA THR A 91 -20.19 -32.23 -15.44
C THR A 91 -20.31 -31.12 -14.42
N VAL A 92 -20.16 -29.89 -14.93
CA VAL A 92 -20.58 -28.64 -14.31
C VAL A 92 -21.98 -28.87 -13.72
N GLU A 93 -22.12 -28.70 -12.41
CA GLU A 93 -23.45 -28.62 -11.80
C GLU A 93 -24.17 -27.43 -12.43
N GLU A 94 -25.28 -27.72 -13.11
CA GLU A 94 -26.27 -26.75 -13.57
C GLU A 94 -26.74 -25.95 -12.36
N SER A 95 -26.32 -24.68 -12.28
CA SER A 95 -26.81 -23.73 -11.29
C SER A 95 -28.31 -23.56 -11.45
N ALA A 96 -29.09 -23.84 -10.41
CA ALA A 96 -30.51 -23.51 -10.40
C ALA A 96 -30.68 -22.00 -10.64
N GLU A 97 -31.32 -21.63 -11.75
CA GLU A 97 -31.58 -20.24 -12.11
C GLU A 97 -32.47 -19.58 -11.05
N GLN A 98 -32.04 -18.42 -10.55
CA GLN A 98 -32.81 -17.61 -9.62
C GLN A 98 -33.86 -16.81 -10.39
N ASP A 99 -35.12 -16.81 -9.91
CA ASP A 99 -36.17 -15.94 -10.47
C ASP A 99 -35.77 -14.47 -10.31
N GLY A 100 -35.57 -13.77 -11.43
CA GLY A 100 -35.15 -12.37 -11.45
C GLY A 100 -35.00 -11.81 -12.85
N VAL A 101 -34.81 -10.49 -12.91
CA VAL A 101 -34.63 -9.70 -14.14
C VAL A 101 -33.20 -9.84 -14.66
N THR A 102 -33.05 -9.80 -15.98
CA THR A 102 -31.73 -9.70 -16.65
C THR A 102 -31.45 -8.25 -17.01
N LEU A 103 -30.45 -7.63 -16.40
CA LEU A 103 -30.04 -6.26 -16.72
C LEU A 103 -29.05 -6.24 -17.89
N ASP A 104 -29.31 -5.40 -18.90
CA ASP A 104 -28.43 -5.22 -20.06
C ASP A 104 -27.63 -3.91 -19.98
N LEU A 105 -26.30 -4.01 -20.00
CA LEU A 105 -25.40 -2.86 -20.02
C LEU A 105 -25.53 -2.00 -21.29
N THR A 106 -25.86 -2.60 -22.43
CA THR A 106 -25.94 -1.92 -23.73
C THR A 106 -27.20 -1.08 -23.86
N SER A 107 -28.29 -1.54 -23.27
CA SER A 107 -29.59 -0.88 -23.28
C SER A 107 -30.25 -0.94 -21.91
N PRO A 108 -29.77 -0.16 -20.93
CA PRO A 108 -30.33 -0.18 -19.58
C PRO A 108 -31.78 0.32 -19.60
N ASP A 109 -32.69 -0.48 -19.04
CA ASP A 109 -34.09 -0.11 -18.88
C ASP A 109 -34.25 0.77 -17.63
N LYS A 110 -34.87 1.95 -17.79
CA LYS A 110 -35.12 2.90 -16.70
C LYS A 110 -36.18 2.40 -15.71
N ASP A 111 -37.05 1.49 -16.14
CA ASP A 111 -38.04 0.87 -15.26
C ASP A 111 -37.39 -0.18 -14.35
N GLU A 112 -36.25 -0.73 -14.76
CA GLU A 112 -35.52 -1.79 -14.03
C GLU A 112 -34.29 -1.27 -13.28
N CYS A 113 -33.63 -0.21 -13.77
CA CYS A 113 -32.39 0.31 -13.19
C CYS A 113 -32.17 1.81 -13.41
N GLU A 114 -31.39 2.42 -12.53
CA GLU A 114 -30.71 3.69 -12.75
C GLU A 114 -29.34 3.46 -13.38
N PHE A 115 -28.89 4.40 -14.22
CA PHE A 115 -27.55 4.37 -14.76
C PHE A 115 -26.92 5.76 -14.84
N PHE A 116 -25.62 5.82 -14.56
CA PHE A 116 -24.86 7.06 -14.49
C PHE A 116 -23.50 6.91 -15.18
N GLU A 117 -23.17 7.81 -16.10
CA GLU A 117 -21.82 7.91 -16.66
C GLU A 117 -21.04 9.03 -15.99
N TYR A 118 -19.85 8.70 -15.49
CA TYR A 118 -18.93 9.65 -14.86
C TYR A 118 -17.47 9.30 -15.17
N SER A 119 -16.58 10.24 -14.86
CA SER A 119 -15.14 10.03 -14.96
C SER A 119 -14.58 9.82 -13.56
N PHE A 120 -13.86 8.71 -13.35
CA PHE A 120 -13.14 8.48 -12.12
C PHE A 120 -11.73 7.99 -12.41
N VAL A 121 -10.76 8.76 -11.91
CA VAL A 121 -9.33 8.63 -12.23
C VAL A 121 -9.05 8.36 -13.71
N ALA A 122 -9.54 9.26 -14.55
CA ALA A 122 -9.41 9.21 -16.01
C ALA A 122 -10.09 8.00 -16.69
N ASN A 123 -10.81 7.12 -15.96
CA ASN A 123 -11.66 6.10 -16.59
C ASN A 123 -13.06 6.65 -16.84
N THR A 124 -13.61 6.35 -18.01
CA THR A 124 -15.05 6.49 -18.24
C THR A 124 -15.75 5.30 -17.59
N VAL A 125 -16.57 5.57 -16.59
CA VAL A 125 -17.31 4.56 -15.82
C VAL A 125 -18.80 4.73 -16.03
N LYS A 126 -19.49 3.64 -16.34
CA LYS A 126 -20.96 3.54 -16.33
C LYS A 126 -21.37 2.71 -15.11
N LEU A 127 -22.00 3.36 -14.13
CA LEU A 127 -22.61 2.72 -12.97
C LEU A 127 -24.04 2.31 -13.33
N ILE A 128 -24.43 1.08 -12.95
CA ILE A 128 -25.79 0.57 -13.07
C ILE A 128 -26.24 0.10 -11.69
N VAL A 129 -27.40 0.59 -11.25
CA VAL A 129 -28.00 0.30 -9.95
C VAL A 129 -29.45 -0.16 -10.19
N PRO A 130 -29.87 -1.35 -9.72
CA PRO A 130 -31.23 -1.80 -9.89
C PRO A 130 -32.19 -0.87 -9.14
N ASN A 131 -33.37 -0.64 -9.72
CA ASN A 131 -34.41 0.12 -9.04
C ASN A 131 -34.86 -0.63 -7.79
N LYS A 132 -35.33 0.12 -6.78
CA LYS A 132 -35.78 -0.46 -5.52
C LYS A 132 -36.89 -1.49 -5.75
N GLY A 133 -36.66 -2.72 -5.28
CA GLY A 133 -37.60 -3.84 -5.42
C GLY A 133 -37.36 -4.71 -6.66
N VAL A 134 -36.46 -4.32 -7.57
CA VAL A 134 -36.05 -5.16 -8.70
C VAL A 134 -35.04 -6.19 -8.19
N SER A 135 -35.37 -7.47 -8.41
CA SER A 135 -34.46 -8.59 -8.12
C SER A 135 -33.78 -8.99 -9.42
N VAL A 136 -32.46 -8.82 -9.48
CA VAL A 136 -31.66 -9.14 -10.66
C VAL A 136 -31.10 -10.55 -10.51
N SER A 137 -31.27 -11.39 -11.54
CA SER A 137 -30.69 -12.74 -11.60
C SER A 137 -29.46 -12.79 -12.50
N LYS A 138 -29.34 -11.85 -13.44
CA LYS A 138 -28.31 -11.87 -14.47
C LYS A 138 -27.93 -10.48 -14.97
N LEU A 139 -26.67 -10.32 -15.33
CA LEU A 139 -26.11 -9.14 -15.99
C LEU A 139 -25.56 -9.55 -17.36
N VAL A 140 -25.95 -8.83 -18.41
CA VAL A 140 -25.53 -9.09 -19.81
C VAL A 140 -25.01 -7.81 -20.49
N ASN A 141 -24.22 -8.00 -21.55
CA ASN A 141 -23.80 -6.96 -22.47
C ASN A 141 -24.37 -7.29 -23.85
N GLY A 142 -25.60 -6.84 -24.12
CA GLY A 142 -26.36 -7.25 -25.30
C GLY A 142 -26.66 -8.75 -25.25
N SER A 143 -26.12 -9.52 -26.19
CA SER A 143 -26.28 -10.98 -26.21
C SER A 143 -25.24 -11.76 -25.38
N GLU A 144 -24.26 -11.07 -24.80
CA GLU A 144 -23.15 -11.70 -24.06
C GLU A 144 -23.46 -11.77 -22.57
N ASP A 145 -23.35 -12.94 -21.97
CA ASP A 145 -23.49 -13.12 -20.53
C ASP A 145 -22.25 -12.59 -19.79
N ILE A 146 -22.46 -11.68 -18.83
CA ILE A 146 -21.40 -11.15 -17.97
C ILE A 146 -21.37 -11.93 -16.66
N TYR A 147 -22.49 -11.97 -15.96
CA TYR A 147 -22.57 -12.59 -14.63
C TYR A 147 -23.98 -13.11 -14.37
N THR A 148 -24.07 -14.35 -13.87
CA THR A 148 -25.31 -14.97 -13.37
C THR A 148 -25.17 -15.15 -11.88
N LEU A 149 -26.17 -14.70 -11.11
CA LEU A 149 -26.14 -14.77 -9.65
C LEU A 149 -26.34 -16.19 -9.15
N SER A 150 -25.60 -16.54 -8.10
CA SER A 150 -25.79 -17.82 -7.40
C SER A 150 -26.95 -17.75 -6.40
N SER A 151 -27.54 -18.90 -6.07
CA SER A 151 -28.59 -18.99 -5.06
C SER A 151 -28.17 -18.35 -3.74
N GLY A 152 -28.96 -17.38 -3.26
CA GLY A 152 -28.70 -16.65 -2.02
C GLY A 152 -27.85 -15.39 -2.18
N GLU A 153 -27.30 -15.14 -3.37
CA GLU A 153 -26.74 -13.84 -3.73
C GLU A 153 -27.86 -12.87 -4.13
N THR A 154 -27.65 -11.59 -3.84
CA THR A 154 -28.46 -10.49 -4.40
C THR A 154 -27.56 -9.48 -5.07
N PHE A 155 -28.01 -8.91 -6.19
CA PHE A 155 -27.26 -7.91 -6.93
C PHE A 155 -27.39 -6.56 -6.25
N ASP A 156 -26.27 -5.86 -6.04
CA ASP A 156 -26.29 -4.50 -5.51
C ASP A 156 -26.09 -3.46 -6.62
N HIS A 157 -24.96 -3.52 -7.33
CA HIS A 157 -24.69 -2.63 -8.45
C HIS A 157 -23.58 -3.21 -9.35
N ALA A 158 -23.41 -2.63 -10.53
CA ALA A 158 -22.28 -2.90 -11.41
C ALA A 158 -21.61 -1.60 -11.89
N LYS A 159 -20.30 -1.63 -12.07
CA LYS A 159 -19.52 -0.57 -12.72
C LYS A 159 -18.85 -1.11 -13.97
N ALA A 160 -19.21 -0.57 -15.12
CA ALA A 160 -18.59 -0.90 -16.40
C ALA A 160 -17.54 0.17 -16.76
N TYR A 161 -16.31 -0.27 -16.97
CA TYR A 161 -15.20 0.56 -17.41
C TYR A 161 -15.14 0.54 -18.94
N LEU A 162 -15.36 1.70 -19.53
CA LEU A 162 -15.56 1.85 -20.96
C LEU A 162 -14.25 2.22 -21.67
N ASN A 163 -14.03 1.63 -22.84
CA ASN A 163 -12.94 2.01 -23.74
C ASN A 163 -13.28 3.29 -24.53
N LYS A 164 -12.39 3.67 -25.45
CA LYS A 164 -12.52 4.88 -26.28
C LYS A 164 -13.78 4.87 -27.18
N ASP A 165 -14.27 3.69 -27.53
CA ASP A 165 -15.47 3.49 -28.33
C ASP A 165 -16.74 3.34 -27.47
N LYS A 166 -16.64 3.66 -26.17
CA LYS A 166 -17.73 3.55 -25.18
C LYS A 166 -18.22 2.11 -24.96
N LYS A 167 -17.40 1.11 -25.29
CA LYS A 167 -17.71 -0.31 -25.04
C LYS A 167 -17.11 -0.76 -23.72
N PRO A 168 -17.81 -1.58 -22.93
CA PRO A 168 -17.27 -2.12 -21.68
C PRO A 168 -16.16 -3.12 -21.98
N GLU A 169 -15.01 -2.99 -21.32
CA GLU A 169 -13.90 -3.96 -21.37
C GLU A 169 -13.58 -4.61 -20.03
N LEU A 170 -14.04 -3.99 -18.94
CA LEU A 170 -13.95 -4.49 -17.58
C LEU A 170 -15.25 -4.14 -16.87
N VAL A 171 -15.82 -5.08 -16.13
CA VAL A 171 -17.03 -4.89 -15.33
C VAL A 171 -16.75 -5.36 -13.91
N LEU A 172 -16.99 -4.48 -12.95
CA LEU A 172 -17.12 -4.85 -11.54
C LEU A 172 -18.59 -5.15 -11.26
N VAL A 173 -18.88 -6.32 -10.71
CA VAL A 173 -20.19 -6.70 -10.18
C VAL A 173 -20.08 -6.79 -8.66
N VAL A 174 -20.97 -6.09 -7.96
CA VAL A 174 -21.06 -6.15 -6.50
C VAL A 174 -22.36 -6.87 -6.12
N THR A 175 -22.21 -7.96 -5.38
CA THR A 175 -23.33 -8.75 -4.84
C THR A 175 -23.35 -8.68 -3.32
N ARG A 176 -24.43 -9.16 -2.72
CA ARG A 176 -24.57 -9.36 -1.28
C ARG A 176 -24.97 -10.79 -1.00
N THR A 177 -24.32 -11.39 -0.01
CA THR A 177 -24.65 -12.72 0.52
C THR A 177 -24.71 -12.62 2.04
N SER A 178 -25.84 -12.97 2.64
CA SER A 178 -26.03 -12.94 4.11
C SER A 178 -25.62 -11.60 4.77
N GLY A 179 -25.80 -10.48 4.06
CA GLY A 179 -25.45 -9.15 4.52
C GLY A 179 -24.02 -8.70 4.23
N ALA A 180 -23.11 -9.59 3.81
CA ALA A 180 -21.76 -9.22 3.38
C ALA A 180 -21.74 -8.91 1.87
N SER A 181 -21.01 -7.87 1.46
CA SER A 181 -20.78 -7.59 0.03
C SER A 181 -19.65 -8.43 -0.53
N LYS A 182 -19.76 -8.81 -1.82
CA LYS A 182 -18.72 -9.50 -2.57
C LYS A 182 -18.54 -8.86 -3.93
N GLU A 183 -17.29 -8.80 -4.40
CA GLU A 183 -16.91 -8.16 -5.65
C GLU A 183 -16.39 -9.18 -6.67
N TYR A 184 -16.78 -8.97 -7.92
CA TYR A 184 -16.32 -9.77 -9.06
C TYR A 184 -15.87 -8.84 -10.17
N TYR A 185 -14.57 -8.88 -10.50
CA TYR A 185 -14.03 -8.21 -11.67
C TYR A 185 -14.04 -9.17 -12.86
N LEU A 186 -14.63 -8.74 -13.97
CA LEU A 186 -14.82 -9.53 -15.18
C LEU A 186 -14.27 -8.75 -16.37
N GLU A 187 -13.39 -9.36 -17.16
CA GLU A 187 -12.87 -8.77 -18.39
C GLU A 187 -13.37 -9.53 -19.61
N LEU A 188 -13.53 -8.80 -20.72
CA LEU A 188 -13.88 -9.38 -22.00
C LEU A 188 -12.60 -9.91 -22.69
N LYS A 189 -12.49 -11.22 -22.85
CA LYS A 189 -11.42 -11.92 -23.57
C LYS A 189 -12.01 -12.86 -24.61
N ASP A 190 -11.58 -12.73 -25.87
CA ASP A 190 -12.02 -13.56 -26.98
C ASP A 190 -13.56 -13.64 -27.14
N GLY A 191 -14.27 -12.54 -26.85
CA GLY A 191 -15.73 -12.46 -26.93
C GLY A 191 -16.48 -13.10 -25.76
N LYS A 192 -15.79 -13.43 -24.67
CA LYS A 192 -16.40 -13.97 -23.44
C LYS A 192 -15.92 -13.23 -22.20
N TRP A 193 -16.83 -13.00 -21.25
CA TRP A 193 -16.52 -12.43 -19.95
C TRP A 193 -15.90 -13.50 -19.03
N THR A 194 -14.74 -13.19 -18.46
CA THR A 194 -14.00 -14.07 -17.54
C THR A 194 -13.48 -13.29 -16.34
N VAL A 195 -13.26 -13.96 -15.21
CA VAL A 195 -12.68 -13.33 -14.00
C VAL A 195 -11.36 -12.64 -14.34
N CYS A 196 -11.20 -11.40 -13.87
CA CYS A 196 -10.06 -10.54 -14.11
C CYS A 196 -9.28 -10.35 -12.80
N ASP A 197 -8.21 -11.12 -12.64
CA ASP A 197 -7.34 -11.00 -11.46
C ASP A 197 -6.52 -9.69 -11.51
N ASN A 198 -6.12 -9.24 -12.71
CA ASN A 198 -5.31 -8.03 -12.93
C ASN A 198 -6.15 -6.77 -13.25
N HIS A 199 -7.30 -6.62 -12.59
CA HIS A 199 -8.25 -5.54 -12.83
C HIS A 199 -7.63 -4.13 -12.71
N GLY A 200 -6.66 -3.94 -11.79
CA GLY A 200 -5.92 -2.70 -11.66
C GLY A 200 -5.19 -2.27 -12.93
N GLU A 201 -4.42 -3.17 -13.56
CA GLU A 201 -3.72 -2.88 -14.83
C GLU A 201 -4.70 -2.60 -15.97
N LYS A 202 -5.80 -3.34 -16.02
CA LYS A 202 -6.85 -3.15 -17.03
C LYS A 202 -7.48 -1.76 -16.90
N MET A 203 -7.77 -1.30 -15.68
CA MET A 203 -8.24 0.08 -15.41
C MET A 203 -7.23 1.16 -15.81
N LEU A 204 -5.92 0.88 -15.78
CA LEU A 204 -4.94 1.86 -16.28
C LEU A 204 -5.00 1.99 -17.81
N GLY A 205 -5.16 0.87 -18.50
CA GLY A 205 -5.20 0.81 -19.96
C GLY A 205 -6.39 1.54 -20.58
N LEU A 206 -7.46 1.74 -19.79
CA LEU A 206 -8.71 2.36 -20.23
C LEU A 206 -8.77 3.89 -20.00
N ARG A 207 -7.69 4.49 -19.49
CA ARG A 207 -7.67 5.92 -19.14
C ARG A 207 -7.74 6.85 -20.36
N VAL A 208 -8.44 7.96 -20.17
CA VAL A 208 -8.50 9.13 -21.06
C VAL A 208 -8.05 10.37 -20.26
N PRO A 209 -6.84 10.91 -20.51
CA PRO A 209 -6.29 12.04 -19.74
C PRO A 209 -7.13 13.33 -19.83
N ALA A 210 -7.00 14.18 -18.81
CA ALA A 210 -7.66 15.48 -18.68
C ALA A 210 -6.66 16.64 -18.74
N GLU A 211 -7.11 17.85 -19.13
CA GLU A 211 -6.23 19.00 -19.44
C GLU A 211 -6.64 20.34 -18.79
N ARG A 212 -7.80 20.45 -18.14
CA ARG A 212 -8.35 21.73 -17.62
C ARG A 212 -8.59 21.65 -16.11
N THR A 213 -8.35 22.75 -15.39
CA THR A 213 -8.64 22.85 -13.94
C THR A 213 -10.07 23.34 -13.69
N SER A 214 -10.67 22.94 -12.57
CA SER A 214 -12.03 23.29 -12.12
C SER A 214 -12.18 23.20 -10.59
N ASP A 215 -13.37 23.51 -10.06
CA ASP A 215 -13.71 23.35 -8.65
C ASP A 215 -14.89 22.37 -8.47
N ILE A 216 -15.01 21.75 -7.30
CA ILE A 216 -16.21 21.01 -6.89
C ILE A 216 -16.95 21.80 -5.80
N ASP A 217 -18.23 22.09 -6.03
CA ASP A 217 -19.12 22.67 -5.03
C ASP A 217 -20.20 21.67 -4.61
N LEU A 218 -20.12 21.21 -3.36
CA LEU A 218 -21.02 20.21 -2.77
C LEU A 218 -22.46 20.73 -2.57
N SER A 219 -22.64 22.05 -2.61
CA SER A 219 -23.96 22.69 -2.49
C SER A 219 -24.82 22.51 -3.74
N PHE A 220 -24.19 22.24 -4.90
CA PHE A 220 -24.90 22.06 -6.16
C PHE A 220 -25.72 20.78 -6.17
N LYS A 221 -26.95 20.88 -6.69
CA LYS A 221 -27.93 19.79 -6.71
C LYS A 221 -27.88 18.94 -7.98
N THR A 222 -27.38 19.51 -9.07
CA THR A 222 -27.38 18.91 -10.41
C THR A 222 -26.01 19.08 -11.04
N SER A 223 -25.66 18.17 -11.96
CA SER A 223 -24.40 18.21 -12.71
C SER A 223 -24.14 19.58 -13.36
N THR A 224 -22.87 19.96 -13.42
CA THR A 224 -22.39 21.16 -14.13
C THR A 224 -21.67 20.78 -15.41
N ASP A 225 -21.12 21.76 -16.13
CA ASP A 225 -20.18 21.54 -17.24
C ASP A 225 -18.87 20.87 -16.78
N GLN A 226 -18.47 21.08 -15.52
CA GLN A 226 -17.19 20.64 -14.96
C GLN A 226 -17.29 19.40 -14.07
N CYS A 227 -18.47 19.12 -13.51
CA CYS A 227 -18.66 18.06 -12.52
C CYS A 227 -19.94 17.26 -12.78
N THR A 228 -19.83 15.93 -12.78
CA THR A 228 -20.96 15.02 -12.78
C THR A 228 -21.42 14.83 -11.34
N ILE A 229 -22.71 15.11 -11.11
CA ILE A 229 -23.37 15.05 -9.80
C ILE A 229 -24.63 14.19 -9.94
N PHE A 230 -24.71 13.15 -9.12
CA PHE A 230 -25.87 12.29 -8.99
C PHE A 230 -25.99 11.76 -7.55
N GLU A 231 -27.16 11.23 -7.20
CA GLU A 231 -27.45 10.63 -5.90
C GLU A 231 -28.16 9.30 -6.15
N THR A 232 -27.70 8.23 -5.52
CA THR A 232 -28.30 6.90 -5.63
C THR A 232 -28.02 6.09 -4.36
N GLU A 233 -28.74 4.99 -4.15
CA GLU A 233 -28.56 4.11 -3.00
C GLU A 233 -27.59 2.98 -3.36
N LEU A 234 -26.41 2.97 -2.76
CA LEU A 234 -25.43 1.90 -2.89
C LEU A 234 -25.27 1.21 -1.55
N LEU A 235 -25.28 -0.12 -1.53
CA LEU A 235 -25.19 -0.89 -0.30
C LEU A 235 -26.16 -0.38 0.80
N GLY A 236 -27.38 0.03 0.43
CA GLY A 236 -28.40 0.48 1.39
C GLY A 236 -28.11 1.83 2.06
N VAL A 237 -27.18 2.62 1.50
CA VAL A 237 -26.85 3.97 1.96
C VAL A 237 -27.02 4.94 0.80
N THR A 238 -27.84 5.97 0.99
CA THR A 238 -27.98 7.06 0.02
C THR A 238 -26.66 7.82 -0.05
N THR A 239 -26.06 7.82 -1.23
CA THR A 239 -24.76 8.43 -1.48
C THR A 239 -24.90 9.46 -2.59
N LYS A 240 -24.48 10.69 -2.31
CA LYS A 240 -24.37 11.74 -3.32
C LYS A 240 -22.95 11.81 -3.83
N HIS A 241 -22.80 11.68 -5.13
CA HIS A 241 -21.53 11.55 -5.83
C HIS A 241 -21.18 12.83 -6.56
N PHE A 242 -19.91 13.22 -6.49
CA PHE A 242 -19.33 14.34 -7.23
C PHE A 242 -18.05 13.88 -7.90
N TYR A 243 -18.00 13.96 -9.22
CA TYR A 243 -16.86 13.55 -10.04
C TYR A 243 -16.52 14.62 -11.06
N PRO A 244 -15.26 15.09 -11.13
CA PRO A 244 -14.83 15.93 -12.25
C PRO A 244 -15.14 15.26 -13.59
N LYS A 245 -15.71 16.00 -14.54
CA LYS A 245 -16.01 15.50 -15.87
C LYS A 245 -14.72 15.22 -16.66
N PRO A 246 -14.76 14.38 -17.72
CA PRO A 246 -13.62 14.21 -18.62
C PRO A 246 -13.06 15.55 -19.08
N GLY A 247 -11.73 15.70 -19.03
CA GLY A 247 -11.07 16.97 -19.36
C GLY A 247 -10.92 17.93 -18.17
N HIS A 248 -11.58 17.68 -17.03
CA HIS A 248 -11.52 18.52 -15.84
C HIS A 248 -10.74 17.88 -14.68
N VAL A 249 -10.06 18.71 -13.90
CA VAL A 249 -9.27 18.36 -12.72
C VAL A 249 -9.66 19.31 -11.61
N ALA A 250 -10.23 18.80 -10.52
CA ALA A 250 -10.71 19.65 -9.43
C ALA A 250 -9.56 20.10 -8.51
N ILE A 251 -9.31 21.40 -8.37
CA ILE A 251 -8.23 21.94 -7.52
C ILE A 251 -8.74 22.51 -6.19
N GLN A 252 -10.06 22.63 -6.04
CA GLN A 252 -10.71 23.09 -4.82
C GLN A 252 -12.02 22.30 -4.58
N VAL A 253 -12.36 22.08 -3.31
CA VAL A 253 -13.65 21.53 -2.87
C VAL A 253 -14.26 22.46 -1.82
N LYS A 254 -15.52 22.84 -2.02
CA LYS A 254 -16.29 23.71 -1.11
C LYS A 254 -17.74 23.25 -0.95
N ASP A 255 -18.40 23.63 0.14
CA ASP A 255 -19.86 23.54 0.29
C ASP A 255 -20.42 24.98 0.35
N GLY A 256 -20.78 25.52 -0.82
CA GLY A 256 -21.15 26.93 -0.96
C GLY A 256 -19.99 27.86 -0.66
N ASN A 257 -20.02 28.54 0.49
CA ASN A 257 -18.96 29.46 0.92
C ASN A 257 -17.92 28.80 1.85
N GLU A 258 -18.17 27.58 2.32
CA GLU A 258 -17.28 26.85 3.22
C GLU A 258 -16.22 26.11 2.39
N GLU A 259 -14.96 26.52 2.46
CA GLU A 259 -13.85 25.79 1.84
C GLU A 259 -13.52 24.54 2.67
N LEU A 260 -13.56 23.37 2.04
CA LEU A 260 -13.31 22.08 2.70
C LEU A 260 -11.94 21.51 2.33
N TRP A 261 -11.47 21.82 1.13
CA TRP A 261 -10.14 21.47 0.66
C TRP A 261 -9.67 22.39 -0.46
N ASN A 262 -8.39 22.73 -0.45
CA ASN A 262 -7.75 23.56 -1.47
C ASN A 262 -6.37 22.97 -1.78
N GLY A 263 -6.19 22.56 -3.04
CA GLY A 263 -5.00 21.86 -3.49
C GLY A 263 -3.80 22.77 -3.69
N GLY A 264 -2.61 22.26 -3.37
CA GLY A 264 -1.35 22.89 -3.75
C GLY A 264 -1.03 22.73 -5.25
N ASN A 265 0.19 23.11 -5.62
CA ASN A 265 0.64 23.00 -7.02
C ASN A 265 0.70 21.53 -7.48
N GLY A 266 -0.21 21.16 -8.37
CA GLY A 266 -0.31 19.80 -8.92
C GLY A 266 -1.16 18.83 -8.10
N ASP A 267 -1.75 19.30 -7.00
CA ASP A 267 -2.72 18.52 -6.23
C ASP A 267 -4.11 18.65 -6.85
N TYR A 268 -4.91 17.59 -6.79
CA TYR A 268 -6.25 17.59 -7.34
C TYR A 268 -7.18 16.60 -6.65
N CYS A 269 -8.47 16.91 -6.62
CA CYS A 269 -9.54 16.04 -6.16
C CYS A 269 -10.00 15.10 -7.29
N LEU A 270 -10.15 13.83 -6.95
CA LEU A 270 -10.65 12.75 -7.81
C LEU A 270 -12.16 12.54 -7.66
N SER A 271 -12.68 12.69 -6.45
CA SER A 271 -14.11 12.54 -6.15
C SER A 271 -14.45 13.09 -4.78
N CYS A 272 -15.71 13.48 -4.61
CA CYS A 272 -16.32 13.69 -3.28
C CYS A 272 -17.56 12.81 -3.14
N LEU A 273 -17.67 12.08 -2.03
CA LEU A 273 -18.80 11.22 -1.72
C LEU A 273 -19.46 11.68 -0.42
N VAL A 274 -20.76 11.92 -0.46
CA VAL A 274 -21.55 12.33 0.70
C VAL A 274 -22.53 11.24 1.06
N TYR A 275 -22.26 10.53 2.15
CA TYR A 275 -23.09 9.44 2.65
C TYR A 275 -24.16 9.99 3.59
N ARG A 276 -25.38 9.48 3.48
CA ARG A 276 -26.52 9.88 4.33
C ARG A 276 -27.30 8.66 4.79
N LYS A 277 -27.48 8.55 6.11
CA LYS A 277 -28.43 7.60 6.70
C LYS A 277 -28.99 8.16 8.00
N GLY A 278 -30.31 8.38 8.03
CA GLY A 278 -30.95 9.06 9.16
C GLY A 278 -30.36 10.46 9.38
N ASN A 279 -29.84 10.70 10.59
CA ASN A 279 -29.22 11.97 10.97
C ASN A 279 -27.70 12.04 10.69
N VAL A 280 -27.08 10.92 10.31
CA VAL A 280 -25.64 10.87 10.04
C VAL A 280 -25.38 11.32 8.60
N LYS A 281 -24.43 12.25 8.46
CA LYS A 281 -23.93 12.71 7.16
C LYS A 281 -22.42 12.75 7.18
N LEU A 282 -21.78 11.91 6.36
CA LEU A 282 -20.33 11.82 6.24
C LEU A 282 -19.91 12.31 4.85
N LEU A 283 -18.74 12.92 4.77
CA LEU A 283 -18.10 13.33 3.53
C LEU A 283 -16.72 12.71 3.44
N GLU A 284 -16.43 12.15 2.28
CA GLU A 284 -15.15 11.64 1.88
C GLU A 284 -14.70 12.41 0.64
N ILE A 285 -13.52 13.02 0.71
CA ILE A 285 -12.87 13.68 -0.41
C ILE A 285 -11.63 12.88 -0.75
N ILE A 286 -11.57 12.32 -1.96
CA ILE A 286 -10.38 11.63 -2.45
C ILE A 286 -9.57 12.61 -3.26
N VAL A 287 -8.32 12.81 -2.85
CA VAL A 287 -7.39 13.75 -3.46
C VAL A 287 -6.09 13.05 -3.85
N VAL A 288 -5.43 13.56 -4.87
CA VAL A 288 -4.03 13.27 -5.15
C VAL A 288 -3.25 14.47 -4.63
N GLU A 289 -2.50 14.25 -3.57
CA GLU A 289 -1.60 15.24 -3.00
C GLU A 289 -0.18 14.69 -2.98
N ASN A 290 0.78 15.47 -3.44
CA ASN A 290 2.18 15.02 -3.54
C ASN A 290 2.31 13.69 -4.32
N SER A 291 1.53 13.54 -5.41
CA SER A 291 1.48 12.32 -6.24
C SER A 291 1.04 11.04 -5.50
N SER A 292 0.39 11.17 -4.35
CA SER A 292 -0.18 10.05 -3.58
C SER A 292 -1.67 10.27 -3.36
N GLY A 293 -2.47 9.22 -3.51
CA GLY A 293 -3.89 9.26 -3.14
C GLY A 293 -4.03 9.44 -1.63
N ARG A 294 -4.93 10.33 -1.20
CA ARG A 294 -5.27 10.57 0.21
C ARG A 294 -6.77 10.77 0.35
N GLY A 295 -7.33 10.27 1.44
CA GLY A 295 -8.68 10.61 1.88
C GLY A 295 -8.68 11.83 2.81
N ARG A 296 -9.71 12.66 2.70
CA ARG A 296 -10.10 13.65 3.72
C ARG A 296 -11.51 13.32 4.15
N TYR A 297 -11.73 13.25 5.45
CA TYR A 297 -12.97 12.74 6.00
C TYR A 297 -13.61 13.78 6.93
N PHE A 298 -14.92 13.96 6.78
CA PHE A 298 -15.69 14.93 7.55
C PHE A 298 -17.02 14.35 8.00
N GLU A 299 -17.48 14.76 9.17
CA GLU A 299 -18.84 14.56 9.66
C GLU A 299 -19.58 15.89 9.67
N ARG A 300 -20.85 15.89 9.25
CA ARG A 300 -21.69 17.09 9.36
C ARG A 300 -22.38 17.15 10.71
N ASN A 301 -22.14 18.22 11.44
CA ASN A 301 -22.72 18.45 12.75
C ASN A 301 -24.20 18.85 12.64
N VAL A 302 -24.95 18.80 13.75
CA VAL A 302 -26.35 19.27 13.83
C VAL A 302 -26.48 20.75 13.43
N GLY A 303 -25.44 21.56 13.66
CA GLY A 303 -25.36 22.97 13.25
C GLY A 303 -25.16 23.20 11.74
N GLY A 304 -24.96 22.13 10.95
CA GLY A 304 -24.79 22.22 9.50
C GLY A 304 -23.35 22.43 9.01
N GLU A 305 -22.38 22.52 9.92
CA GLU A 305 -20.94 22.68 9.62
C GLU A 305 -20.27 21.32 9.40
N TRP A 306 -19.21 21.30 8.60
CA TRP A 306 -18.37 20.13 8.41
C TRP A 306 -17.23 20.10 9.44
N ARG A 307 -17.11 18.99 10.17
CA ARG A 307 -16.02 18.73 11.11
C ARG A 307 -15.11 17.66 10.54
N SER A 308 -13.83 17.97 10.38
CA SER A 308 -12.83 16.95 10.02
C SER A 308 -12.77 15.87 11.09
N ILE A 309 -12.70 14.61 10.66
CA ILE A 309 -12.57 13.42 11.50
C ILE A 309 -11.41 12.57 10.99
N THR A 310 -10.93 11.62 11.80
CA THR A 310 -9.86 10.70 11.35
C THR A 310 -10.42 9.64 10.38
N GLU A 311 -9.53 8.93 9.69
CA GLU A 311 -9.91 7.80 8.83
C GLU A 311 -10.60 6.72 9.64
N GLU A 312 -10.06 6.40 10.81
CA GLU A 312 -10.61 5.37 11.70
C GLU A 312 -12.01 5.74 12.22
N GLU A 313 -12.22 7.01 12.59
CA GLU A 313 -13.53 7.52 12.99
C GLU A 313 -14.52 7.48 11.82
N TYR A 314 -14.07 7.82 10.62
CA TYR A 314 -14.88 7.77 9.41
C TYR A 314 -15.27 6.33 9.07
N ASP A 315 -14.32 5.40 9.07
CA ASP A 315 -14.54 3.99 8.76
C ASP A 315 -15.52 3.36 9.75
N GLN A 316 -15.36 3.63 11.05
CA GLN A 316 -16.28 3.15 12.07
C GLN A 316 -17.70 3.67 11.83
N LYS A 317 -17.86 4.99 11.61
CA LYS A 317 -19.17 5.59 11.35
C LYS A 317 -19.79 5.11 10.04
N LEU A 318 -18.96 4.88 9.02
CA LEU A 318 -19.39 4.35 7.73
C LEU A 318 -19.88 2.90 7.88
N ALA A 319 -19.15 2.07 8.63
CA ALA A 319 -19.55 0.71 8.96
C ALA A 319 -20.87 0.67 9.75
N ASP A 320 -21.06 1.59 10.69
CA ASP A 320 -22.31 1.72 11.45
C ASP A 320 -23.50 2.05 10.54
N ILE A 321 -23.34 2.99 9.59
CA ILE A 321 -24.41 3.31 8.64
C ILE A 321 -24.58 2.23 7.56
N LYS A 322 -23.56 1.46 7.21
CA LYS A 322 -23.68 0.27 6.33
C LYS A 322 -24.23 -0.96 7.08
N GLY A 323 -24.25 -0.94 8.42
CA GLY A 323 -24.90 -1.93 9.29
C GLY A 323 -24.08 -3.18 9.61
N ASN A 324 -22.78 -3.05 9.92
CA ASN A 324 -21.86 -4.18 10.17
C ASN A 324 -21.76 -5.20 9.01
N SER A 325 -22.26 -4.84 7.83
CA SER A 325 -21.84 -5.48 6.59
C SER A 325 -20.37 -5.11 6.43
N GLY A 326 -19.46 -6.09 6.46
CA GLY A 326 -18.00 -5.90 6.41
C GLY A 326 -17.47 -5.30 5.10
N GLY A 327 -18.23 -4.40 4.46
CA GLY A 327 -17.82 -3.62 3.31
C GLY A 327 -16.87 -2.52 3.76
N LYS A 328 -15.65 -2.60 3.25
CA LYS A 328 -14.58 -1.62 3.46
C LYS A 328 -15.01 -0.23 2.92
N SER A 329 -14.28 0.82 3.27
CA SER A 329 -14.49 2.16 2.70
C SER A 329 -14.18 2.15 1.20
N SER A 330 -14.69 3.14 0.46
CA SER A 330 -14.33 3.27 -0.95
C SER A 330 -12.83 3.51 -1.15
N VAL A 331 -12.13 3.97 -0.10
CA VAL A 331 -10.68 4.13 -0.07
C VAL A 331 -9.98 2.79 -0.04
N GLU A 332 -10.49 1.72 0.59
CA GLU A 332 -9.87 0.39 0.47
C GLU A 332 -9.97 -0.20 -0.94
N ASP A 333 -11.13 -0.09 -1.56
CA ASP A 333 -11.40 -0.64 -2.90
C ASP A 333 -10.53 0.06 -3.97
N TYR A 334 -10.28 1.36 -3.76
CA TYR A 334 -9.35 2.11 -4.59
C TYR A 334 -7.97 2.28 -3.95
N LYS A 335 -7.63 1.72 -2.78
CA LYS A 335 -6.29 1.88 -2.18
C LYS A 335 -5.29 1.17 -3.06
N GLU A 336 -5.60 -0.04 -3.52
CA GLU A 336 -4.79 -0.80 -4.48
C GLU A 336 -4.67 -0.05 -5.81
N TYR A 337 -5.79 0.47 -6.34
CA TYR A 337 -5.80 1.25 -7.58
C TYR A 337 -5.07 2.59 -7.45
N LEU A 338 -5.36 3.44 -6.45
CA LEU A 338 -4.70 4.71 -6.09
C LEU A 338 -3.21 4.52 -5.80
N ASN A 339 -2.83 3.43 -5.14
CA ASN A 339 -1.44 3.01 -5.01
C ASN A 339 -0.85 2.76 -6.40
N LEU A 340 -1.51 2.01 -7.27
CA LEU A 340 -1.09 1.78 -8.66
C LEU A 340 -0.97 3.10 -9.47
N ILE A 341 -1.85 4.08 -9.28
CA ILE A 341 -1.80 5.43 -9.93
C ILE A 341 -0.61 6.24 -9.44
N SER A 342 -0.35 6.25 -8.13
CA SER A 342 0.85 6.89 -7.53
C SER A 342 2.16 6.27 -8.06
N THR A 343 2.05 5.07 -8.64
CA THR A 343 3.15 4.29 -9.19
C THR A 343 3.31 4.49 -10.71
N ILE A 344 2.26 4.94 -11.42
CA ILE A 344 2.15 4.91 -12.90
C ILE A 344 1.84 6.29 -13.50
N ALA A 345 2.08 7.40 -12.79
CA ALA A 345 2.17 8.70 -13.45
C ALA A 345 3.44 8.72 -14.34
N PRO A 346 3.30 8.42 -15.65
CA PRO A 346 3.53 9.46 -16.63
C PRO A 346 2.50 9.41 -17.78
N ARG A 347 1.84 10.55 -18.07
CA ARG A 347 1.74 11.18 -19.40
C ARG A 347 0.63 12.25 -19.47
N SER A 348 1.07 13.48 -19.70
CA SER A 348 0.59 14.39 -20.76
C SER A 348 1.76 15.35 -21.03
N GLY A 349 2.08 15.82 -22.23
CA GLY A 349 1.60 15.61 -23.58
C GLY A 349 2.73 16.04 -24.53
N GLN A 350 2.55 15.85 -25.83
CA GLN A 350 3.51 16.24 -26.87
C GLN A 350 3.85 17.74 -26.79
N TYR A 351 5.12 18.06 -26.58
CA TYR A 351 5.76 19.21 -27.22
C TYR A 351 6.89 18.70 -28.10
N GLY A 352 7.03 19.33 -29.26
CA GLY A 352 7.75 18.82 -30.42
C GLY A 352 9.18 18.39 -30.17
N PHE A 353 9.62 17.46 -31.02
CA PHE A 353 11.02 17.14 -31.20
C PHE A 353 11.79 18.42 -31.55
N GLU A 354 12.47 19.00 -30.56
CA GLU A 354 13.77 19.59 -30.82
C GLU A 354 14.81 18.50 -30.59
N THR A 355 15.56 18.23 -31.65
CA THR A 355 16.75 17.38 -31.67
C THR A 355 17.64 17.59 -30.43
N PRO A 356 18.33 16.55 -29.92
CA PRO A 356 19.22 16.72 -28.77
C PRO A 356 20.33 17.69 -29.15
N GLN A 357 20.25 18.92 -28.63
CA GLN A 357 21.39 19.81 -28.67
C GLN A 357 22.46 19.22 -27.74
N PHE A 358 23.54 18.83 -28.38
CA PHE A 358 24.87 18.53 -27.85
C PHE A 358 25.05 18.97 -26.38
N VAL A 359 24.87 18.05 -25.45
CA VAL A 359 25.28 18.24 -24.06
C VAL A 359 26.81 18.08 -24.04
N PRO A 360 27.60 19.13 -23.74
CA PRO A 360 29.03 18.96 -23.57
C PRO A 360 29.29 18.06 -22.35
N PRO A 361 30.42 17.35 -22.29
CA PRO A 361 30.69 16.42 -21.20
C PRO A 361 30.62 17.14 -19.86
N LEU A 362 29.87 16.57 -18.91
CA LEU A 362 29.91 16.94 -17.50
C LEU A 362 31.38 17.09 -17.11
N ALA A 363 31.72 18.25 -16.55
CA ALA A 363 33.07 18.55 -16.12
C ALA A 363 33.64 17.36 -15.34
N ASP A 364 34.89 17.02 -15.66
CA ASP A 364 35.65 15.94 -15.06
C ASP A 364 35.83 16.21 -13.54
N TYR A 365 34.82 15.85 -12.74
CA TYR A 365 34.84 15.94 -11.26
C TYR A 365 35.69 14.82 -10.64
N SER A 366 36.70 14.34 -11.36
CA SER A 366 37.64 13.29 -10.95
C SER A 366 38.64 13.72 -9.87
N ARG A 367 38.44 14.87 -9.22
CA ARG A 367 39.11 15.15 -7.94
C ARG A 367 38.14 14.85 -6.81
N GLN A 368 38.12 13.59 -6.39
CA GLN A 368 37.67 13.20 -5.05
C GLN A 368 38.57 13.91 -4.03
N HIS A 369 38.25 15.16 -3.69
CA HIS A 369 38.63 15.70 -2.40
C HIS A 369 37.92 14.83 -1.37
N SER A 370 38.68 14.25 -0.44
CA SER A 370 38.13 13.54 0.71
C SER A 370 37.29 14.55 1.52
N PHE A 371 35.98 14.56 1.31
CA PHE A 371 35.07 15.35 2.13
C PHE A 371 35.10 14.75 3.53
N SER A 372 35.54 15.52 4.52
CA SER A 372 35.38 15.13 5.91
C SER A 372 33.90 15.02 6.26
N PRO A 373 33.52 14.10 7.17
CA PRO A 373 32.15 14.04 7.68
C PRO A 373 31.69 15.40 8.20
N PRO A 374 30.43 15.80 7.97
CA PRO A 374 29.90 17.03 8.53
C PRO A 374 30.04 17.05 10.07
N PRO A 375 30.38 18.20 10.68
CA PRO A 375 30.51 18.30 12.12
C PRO A 375 29.17 18.19 12.86
N ASP A 376 28.06 18.49 12.19
CA ASP A 376 26.72 18.31 12.75
C ASP A 376 26.34 16.82 12.77
N PRO A 377 26.09 16.23 13.96
CA PRO A 377 25.72 14.82 14.08
C PRO A 377 24.40 14.47 13.39
N LYS A 378 23.50 15.45 13.15
CA LYS A 378 22.21 15.22 12.46
C LYS A 378 22.30 15.39 10.95
N THR A 379 23.46 15.78 10.42
CA THR A 379 23.70 15.96 9.00
C THR A 379 24.62 14.86 8.45
N LEU A 380 24.18 14.19 7.38
CA LEU A 380 25.03 13.33 6.55
C LEU A 380 25.38 14.03 5.25
N ASP A 381 26.62 13.89 4.78
CA ASP A 381 26.99 14.21 3.40
C ASP A 381 27.37 12.94 2.66
N LEU A 382 26.58 12.59 1.65
CA LEU A 382 26.73 11.37 0.86
C LEU A 382 27.99 11.39 -0.04
N ALA A 383 28.65 12.55 -0.21
CA ALA A 383 29.96 12.65 -0.84
C ALA A 383 31.11 12.28 0.11
N SER A 384 30.87 12.26 1.44
CA SER A 384 31.85 11.85 2.46
C SER A 384 31.88 10.32 2.62
N LEU A 385 32.37 9.59 1.62
CA LEU A 385 32.35 8.12 1.61
C LEU A 385 33.11 7.43 2.76
N THR A 386 33.86 8.20 3.56
CA THR A 386 34.60 7.73 4.74
C THR A 386 33.85 7.96 6.05
N ASP A 387 32.64 8.53 6.03
CA ASP A 387 31.82 8.73 7.22
C ASP A 387 31.49 7.37 7.87
N PRO A 388 31.85 7.16 9.15
CA PRO A 388 31.64 5.88 9.83
C PRO A 388 30.16 5.58 10.14
N ARG A 389 29.28 6.59 10.09
CA ARG A 389 27.84 6.46 10.43
C ARG A 389 27.03 5.68 9.41
N TYR A 390 27.58 5.43 8.23
CA TYR A 390 26.95 4.60 7.21
C TYR A 390 27.94 3.68 6.50
N LYS A 391 27.43 2.61 5.89
CA LYS A 391 28.19 1.76 4.97
C LYS A 391 27.73 1.96 3.55
N THR A 392 28.69 1.97 2.62
CA THR A 392 28.42 2.11 1.19
C THR A 392 28.63 0.79 0.45
N VAL A 393 27.67 0.47 -0.41
CA VAL A 393 27.71 -0.71 -1.27
C VAL A 393 27.28 -0.30 -2.68
N ASP A 394 28.16 -0.53 -3.66
CA ASP A 394 27.83 -0.34 -5.07
C ASP A 394 27.04 -1.54 -5.59
N VAL A 395 25.89 -1.28 -6.20
CA VAL A 395 24.89 -2.25 -6.64
C VAL A 395 24.40 -1.93 -8.05
N ASP A 396 23.63 -2.85 -8.62
CA ASP A 396 22.86 -2.61 -9.85
C ASP A 396 21.38 -2.81 -9.52
N ILE A 397 20.56 -1.78 -9.74
CA ILE A 397 19.11 -1.81 -9.48
C ILE A 397 18.41 -1.81 -10.84
N ALA A 398 17.96 -2.99 -11.28
CA ALA A 398 17.29 -3.18 -12.56
C ALA A 398 18.04 -2.57 -13.76
N GLY A 399 19.36 -2.73 -13.80
CA GLY A 399 20.24 -2.22 -14.85
C GLY A 399 20.78 -0.80 -14.63
N ALA A 400 20.30 -0.08 -13.61
CA ALA A 400 20.81 1.22 -13.22
C ALA A 400 21.94 1.07 -12.18
N PRO A 401 23.17 1.53 -12.47
CA PRO A 401 24.24 1.56 -11.49
C PRO A 401 23.86 2.46 -10.32
N ALA A 402 23.98 1.94 -9.09
CA ALA A 402 23.60 2.68 -7.90
C ALA A 402 24.58 2.43 -6.74
N ARG A 403 24.56 3.32 -5.76
CA ARG A 403 25.26 3.15 -4.48
C ARG A 403 24.26 3.27 -3.36
N VAL A 404 24.23 2.24 -2.53
CA VAL A 404 23.40 2.15 -1.34
C VAL A 404 24.18 2.70 -0.14
N TYR A 405 23.50 3.48 0.68
CA TYR A 405 24.00 4.02 1.95
C TYR A 405 23.17 3.40 3.07
N ILE A 406 23.76 2.41 3.74
CA ILE A 406 23.19 1.72 4.88
C ILE A 406 23.54 2.55 6.12
N ILE A 407 22.60 3.39 6.55
CA ILE A 407 22.77 4.25 7.73
C ILE A 407 22.61 3.39 8.99
N ASN A 408 23.44 3.62 9.99
CA ASN A 408 23.30 2.97 11.29
C ASN A 408 21.93 3.35 11.91
N HIS A 409 21.16 2.37 12.38
CA HIS A 409 19.78 2.57 12.83
C HIS A 409 19.66 3.47 14.07
N ARG A 410 20.75 3.66 14.81
CA ARG A 410 20.87 4.58 15.94
C ARG A 410 21.00 6.06 15.54
N GLU A 411 21.31 6.35 14.28
CA GLU A 411 21.49 7.72 13.81
C GLU A 411 20.16 8.46 13.69
N ASP A 412 20.10 9.68 14.19
CA ASP A 412 18.95 10.59 14.05
C ASP A 412 19.22 11.63 12.95
N VAL A 413 19.38 11.14 11.72
CA VAL A 413 19.72 11.98 10.56
C VAL A 413 18.52 12.84 10.17
N LYS A 414 18.66 14.15 10.29
CA LYS A 414 17.64 15.16 9.93
C LYS A 414 17.99 15.95 8.69
N GLU A 415 19.20 15.84 8.17
CA GLU A 415 19.64 16.55 6.97
C GLU A 415 20.57 15.66 6.14
N VAL A 416 20.34 15.62 4.83
CA VAL A 416 21.15 14.90 3.87
C VAL A 416 21.70 15.90 2.87
N LYS A 417 23.01 15.86 2.68
CA LYS A 417 23.76 16.66 1.72
C LYS A 417 24.46 15.78 0.70
N TYR A 418 24.85 16.40 -0.40
CA TYR A 418 25.80 15.84 -1.33
C TYR A 418 26.75 16.94 -1.77
N ASN A 419 28.04 16.78 -1.44
CA ASN A 419 29.10 17.74 -1.77
C ASN A 419 28.78 19.15 -1.21
N GLY A 420 28.45 19.21 0.07
CA GLY A 420 28.10 20.43 0.81
C GLY A 420 26.74 21.04 0.48
N LYS A 421 26.05 20.58 -0.58
CA LYS A 421 24.75 21.08 -0.99
C LYS A 421 23.63 20.28 -0.35
N GLU A 422 22.60 20.98 0.14
CA GLU A 422 21.39 20.35 0.68
C GLU A 422 20.70 19.50 -0.39
N VAL A 423 20.35 18.28 -0.02
CA VAL A 423 19.52 17.35 -0.80
C VAL A 423 18.15 17.25 -0.16
N TRP A 424 18.12 16.95 1.14
CA TRP A 424 16.90 16.79 1.92
C TRP A 424 17.12 17.31 3.34
N LYS A 425 16.06 17.86 3.93
CA LYS A 425 16.04 18.30 5.32
C LYS A 425 14.69 17.96 5.93
N ALA A 426 14.70 17.48 7.17
CA ALA A 426 13.49 17.18 7.91
C ALA A 426 12.74 18.48 8.20
N TYR A 427 11.44 18.46 7.96
CA TYR A 427 10.52 19.52 8.36
C TYR A 427 9.68 19.02 9.54
N ASP A 428 9.44 19.89 10.51
CA ASP A 428 8.47 19.64 11.56
C ASP A 428 7.06 19.75 10.96
N VAL A 429 6.35 18.62 10.87
CA VAL A 429 4.94 18.61 10.52
C VAL A 429 4.15 18.49 11.81
N LEU A 430 3.38 19.53 12.14
CA LEU A 430 2.42 19.50 13.24
C LEU A 430 1.28 18.56 12.85
N ASP A 431 1.06 17.51 13.63
CA ASP A 431 -0.20 16.77 13.55
C ASP A 431 -1.34 17.57 14.23
N ALA A 432 -2.58 17.11 14.03
CA ALA A 432 -3.77 17.76 14.59
C ALA A 432 -3.81 17.77 16.14
N SER A 433 -2.94 17.00 16.79
CA SER A 433 -2.79 16.92 18.25
C SER A 433 -1.62 17.75 18.80
N GLY A 434 -0.88 18.46 17.94
CA GLY A 434 0.24 19.30 18.31
C GLY A 434 1.54 18.53 18.62
N TYR A 435 1.60 17.23 18.33
CA TYR A 435 2.82 16.44 18.48
C TYR A 435 3.58 16.41 17.14
N THR A 436 4.92 16.52 17.21
CA THR A 436 5.81 16.48 16.05
C THR A 436 6.80 15.33 16.20
N THR A 437 6.78 14.37 15.28
CA THR A 437 7.93 13.47 15.07
C THR A 437 8.61 13.86 13.76
N PRO A 438 9.64 14.73 13.80
CA PRO A 438 10.37 15.10 12.59
C PRO A 438 10.92 13.84 11.91
N GLY A 439 10.68 13.73 10.60
CA GLY A 439 11.17 12.62 9.80
C GLY A 439 12.67 12.41 9.99
N LYS A 440 13.12 11.17 10.03
CA LYS A 440 14.54 10.81 10.02
C LYS A 440 14.88 10.08 8.75
N CYS A 441 16.03 10.40 8.16
CA CYS A 441 16.56 9.64 7.04
C CYS A 441 17.10 8.30 7.56
N ALA A 442 16.54 7.19 7.07
CA ALA A 442 16.91 5.84 7.49
C ALA A 442 17.77 5.10 6.45
N TYR A 443 17.72 5.54 5.18
CA TYR A 443 18.39 4.84 4.08
C TYR A 443 18.51 5.76 2.86
N CYS A 444 19.65 5.74 2.16
CA CYS A 444 19.79 6.49 0.90
C CYS A 444 20.29 5.59 -0.24
N ILE A 445 19.90 5.95 -1.46
CA ILE A 445 20.45 5.37 -2.69
C ILE A 445 20.86 6.52 -3.61
N THR A 446 22.06 6.47 -4.17
CA THR A 446 22.44 7.36 -5.28
C THR A 446 22.47 6.57 -6.58
N PHE A 447 21.81 7.08 -7.62
CA PHE A 447 21.90 6.53 -8.97
C PHE A 447 23.03 7.22 -9.72
N LEU A 448 23.89 6.42 -10.35
CA LEU A 448 25.16 6.88 -10.88
C LEU A 448 25.10 7.09 -12.39
N ARG A 449 25.82 8.11 -12.87
CA ARG A 449 26.12 8.34 -14.29
C ARG A 449 27.62 8.47 -14.44
N GLY A 450 28.25 7.45 -15.01
CA GLY A 450 29.72 7.36 -15.01
C GLY A 450 30.25 7.29 -13.57
N THR A 451 31.12 8.22 -13.19
CA THR A 451 31.67 8.34 -11.83
C THR A 451 30.88 9.28 -10.92
N GLY A 452 29.89 10.00 -11.47
CA GLY A 452 29.10 10.99 -10.75
C GLY A 452 27.76 10.46 -10.24
N THR A 453 27.17 11.20 -9.31
CA THR A 453 25.79 10.98 -8.84
C THR A 453 24.83 11.81 -9.68
N ALA A 454 23.88 11.15 -10.34
CA ALA A 454 22.86 11.81 -11.14
C ALA A 454 21.58 12.07 -10.33
N MET A 455 21.20 11.12 -9.47
CA MET A 455 19.98 11.20 -8.67
C MET A 455 20.19 10.62 -7.29
N ILE A 456 19.39 11.06 -6.33
CA ILE A 456 19.46 10.64 -4.93
C ILE A 456 18.06 10.29 -4.45
N LEU A 457 17.87 9.07 -3.97
CA LEU A 457 16.68 8.64 -3.24
C LEU A 457 17.00 8.68 -1.74
N VAL A 458 16.14 9.35 -0.99
CA VAL A 458 16.18 9.42 0.47
C VAL A 458 14.93 8.70 1.01
N ASN A 459 15.14 7.65 1.80
CA ASN A 459 14.07 6.94 2.49
C ASN A 459 13.91 7.52 3.89
N ILE A 460 12.71 7.99 4.18
CA ILE A 460 12.39 8.81 5.34
C ILE A 460 11.43 8.02 6.22
N HIS A 461 11.73 7.99 7.51
CA HIS A 461 10.91 7.38 8.54
C HIS A 461 10.37 8.48 9.46
N ASN A 462 9.05 8.64 9.48
CA ASN A 462 8.31 9.35 10.51
C ASN A 462 7.30 8.37 11.13
N VAL A 463 6.08 8.80 11.47
CA VAL A 463 4.96 7.90 11.79
C VAL A 463 4.77 6.80 10.71
N THR A 464 5.16 7.07 9.46
CA THR A 464 5.16 6.15 8.31
C THR A 464 6.53 6.10 7.61
N VAL A 465 6.71 5.19 6.66
CA VAL A 465 7.91 5.15 5.79
C VAL A 465 7.55 5.66 4.40
N TYR A 466 8.25 6.69 3.91
CA TYR A 466 8.09 7.21 2.56
C TYR A 466 9.44 7.58 1.95
N ARG A 467 9.48 7.87 0.64
CA ARG A 467 10.71 8.24 -0.07
C ARG A 467 10.58 9.55 -0.82
N GLU A 468 11.71 10.22 -0.98
CA GLU A 468 11.86 11.36 -1.86
C GLU A 468 13.04 11.14 -2.80
N ILE A 469 12.86 11.52 -4.07
CA ILE A 469 13.89 11.36 -5.09
C ILE A 469 14.28 12.75 -5.59
N PHE A 470 15.58 12.98 -5.75
CA PHE A 470 16.17 14.28 -6.08
C PHE A 470 17.03 14.17 -7.32
N ARG A 471 16.97 15.21 -8.16
CA ARG A 471 17.85 15.41 -9.30
C ARG A 471 18.64 16.70 -9.14
N TYR A 472 19.84 16.73 -9.69
CA TYR A 472 20.64 17.95 -9.72
C TYR A 472 20.23 18.84 -10.91
N LYS A 473 19.97 20.14 -10.66
CA LYS A 473 19.66 21.14 -11.69
C LYS A 473 20.79 22.16 -11.78
N GLU A 474 21.34 22.36 -12.98
CA GLU A 474 22.44 23.33 -13.22
C GLU A 474 21.97 24.76 -13.52
N LYS A 475 20.73 24.94 -14.00
CA LYS A 475 20.14 26.26 -14.31
C LYS A 475 18.68 26.33 -13.89
N THR A 476 18.27 27.53 -13.48
CA THR A 476 16.90 27.86 -13.11
C THR A 476 16.10 28.33 -14.29
N GLY A 477 14.79 28.08 -14.24
CA GLY A 477 13.86 28.33 -15.34
C GLY A 477 13.76 29.81 -15.74
N TYR A 478 12.87 30.07 -16.70
CA TYR A 478 12.67 31.33 -17.41
C TYR A 478 12.49 32.61 -16.53
N PHE A 479 12.32 32.48 -15.21
CA PHE A 479 12.13 33.56 -14.25
C PHE A 479 13.26 33.74 -13.20
N GLY A 480 14.41 33.08 -13.34
CA GLY A 480 15.63 33.47 -12.60
C GLY A 480 15.66 33.26 -11.08
N GLY A 481 14.74 32.47 -10.50
CA GLY A 481 14.77 32.11 -9.08
C GLY A 481 15.54 30.81 -8.80
N GLY A 482 16.75 30.92 -8.23
CA GLY A 482 17.52 29.82 -7.61
C GLY A 482 18.90 29.56 -8.24
N GLY A 483 19.86 29.09 -7.44
CA GLY A 483 21.18 28.65 -7.91
C GLY A 483 21.21 27.14 -8.24
N PRO A 484 22.34 26.61 -8.73
CA PRO A 484 22.49 25.19 -9.02
C PRO A 484 22.40 24.35 -7.74
N GLY A 485 21.55 23.33 -7.73
CA GLY A 485 21.25 22.55 -6.53
C GLY A 485 20.44 21.29 -6.78
N TRP A 486 20.25 20.53 -5.71
CA TRP A 486 19.35 19.37 -5.72
C TRP A 486 17.91 19.85 -5.62
N SER A 487 17.05 19.22 -6.42
CA SER A 487 15.63 19.52 -6.44
C SER A 487 14.85 18.22 -6.50
N ARG A 488 13.74 18.16 -5.78
CA ARG A 488 12.86 16.99 -5.76
C ARG A 488 12.36 16.71 -7.18
N SER A 489 12.53 15.48 -7.64
CA SER A 489 11.97 14.96 -8.89
C SER A 489 10.68 14.24 -8.53
N ILE A 490 9.54 14.80 -8.98
CA ILE A 490 8.20 14.39 -8.53
C ILE A 490 7.54 13.47 -9.57
N THR A 491 7.74 13.72 -10.86
CA THR A 491 7.04 13.01 -11.95
C THR A 491 7.96 12.40 -12.99
N GLU A 492 9.19 12.92 -13.12
CA GLU A 492 10.13 12.51 -14.17
C GLU A 492 11.14 11.46 -13.70
N TYR A 493 11.21 11.19 -12.39
CA TYR A 493 12.26 10.36 -11.82
C TYR A 493 12.36 8.96 -12.44
N ALA A 494 11.22 8.36 -12.81
CA ALA A 494 11.21 7.04 -13.42
C ALA A 494 11.90 7.03 -14.79
N GLN A 495 11.63 8.06 -15.61
CA GLN A 495 12.27 8.23 -16.93
C GLN A 495 13.75 8.58 -16.78
N GLU A 496 14.08 9.44 -15.81
CA GLU A 496 15.45 9.86 -15.52
C GLU A 496 16.30 8.68 -15.06
N ILE A 497 15.79 7.84 -14.14
CA ILE A 497 16.48 6.62 -13.68
C ILE A 497 16.53 5.58 -14.81
N ALA A 498 15.47 5.44 -15.61
CA ALA A 498 15.49 4.55 -16.77
C ALA A 498 16.58 4.94 -17.78
N ALA A 499 16.82 6.24 -17.97
CA ALA A 499 17.91 6.75 -18.82
C ALA A 499 19.32 6.51 -18.24
N LEU A 500 19.45 6.11 -16.98
CA LEU A 500 20.71 5.69 -16.35
C LEU A 500 21.01 4.19 -16.54
N LYS A 501 20.05 3.42 -17.07
CA LYS A 501 20.25 1.98 -17.27
C LYS A 501 21.37 1.73 -18.26
N THR A 502 22.29 0.85 -17.88
CA THR A 502 23.43 0.42 -18.71
C THR A 502 23.15 -0.85 -19.49
N CYS A 503 22.07 -1.56 -19.16
CA CYS A 503 21.57 -2.73 -19.89
C CYS A 503 20.12 -2.50 -20.31
N THR A 504 19.83 -2.70 -21.60
CA THR A 504 18.51 -2.44 -22.21
C THR A 504 17.73 -3.72 -22.53
N GLY A 505 18.37 -4.88 -22.48
CA GLY A 505 17.72 -6.18 -22.66
C GLY A 505 17.02 -6.68 -21.38
N PRO A 506 16.11 -7.67 -21.50
CA PRO A 506 15.47 -8.28 -20.34
C PRO A 506 16.55 -8.91 -19.43
N PRO A 507 16.46 -8.69 -18.10
CA PRO A 507 17.48 -9.17 -17.19
C PRO A 507 17.42 -10.69 -17.06
N THR A 508 18.58 -11.33 -16.93
CA THR A 508 18.67 -12.76 -16.66
C THR A 508 18.36 -13.02 -15.19
N LYS A 509 17.25 -13.70 -14.92
CA LYS A 509 16.85 -14.11 -13.57
C LYS A 509 17.73 -15.26 -13.07
N PHE A 510 18.09 -15.25 -11.79
CA PHE A 510 18.84 -16.33 -11.17
C PHE A 510 18.55 -16.50 -9.67
N THR A 511 18.85 -17.70 -9.17
CA THR A 511 18.86 -18.01 -7.73
C THR A 511 20.22 -17.62 -7.12
N LEU A 512 20.20 -16.72 -6.14
CA LEU A 512 21.34 -16.39 -5.31
C LEU A 512 21.45 -17.39 -4.16
N ASP A 513 22.56 -18.14 -4.11
CA ASP A 513 22.91 -18.96 -2.96
C ASP A 513 23.89 -18.20 -2.06
N ILE A 514 23.42 -17.79 -0.88
CA ILE A 514 24.22 -17.05 0.09
C ILE A 514 25.26 -17.91 0.82
N SER A 515 25.20 -19.24 0.69
CA SER A 515 26.29 -20.12 1.14
C SER A 515 27.55 -19.97 0.28
N SER A 516 27.43 -19.39 -0.92
CA SER A 516 28.56 -19.20 -1.82
C SER A 516 29.65 -18.32 -1.22
N ALA A 517 30.88 -18.83 -1.24
CA ALA A 517 32.05 -18.13 -0.73
C ALA A 517 32.69 -17.17 -1.74
N LYS A 518 32.25 -17.16 -3.01
CA LYS A 518 32.84 -16.34 -4.09
C LYS A 518 31.76 -15.79 -5.02
N GLY A 519 31.97 -14.58 -5.53
CA GLY A 519 31.14 -14.00 -6.59
C GLY A 519 31.31 -14.76 -7.91
N ASN A 520 30.44 -14.50 -8.87
CA ASN A 520 30.47 -15.15 -10.18
C ASN A 520 30.10 -14.15 -11.31
N GLY A 521 29.75 -14.66 -12.50
CA GLY A 521 29.34 -13.82 -13.63
C GLY A 521 28.05 -13.00 -13.39
N ARG A 522 27.20 -13.41 -12.44
CA ARG A 522 25.86 -12.85 -12.19
C ARG A 522 25.78 -11.93 -10.97
N PHE A 523 26.64 -12.15 -9.96
CA PHE A 523 26.66 -11.32 -8.75
C PHE A 523 28.09 -11.00 -8.27
N LYS A 524 28.22 -9.89 -7.55
CA LYS A 524 29.41 -9.48 -6.82
C LYS A 524 29.27 -9.89 -5.36
N LEU A 525 30.36 -10.34 -4.76
CA LEU A 525 30.46 -10.63 -3.33
C LEU A 525 31.54 -9.74 -2.72
N LYS A 526 31.17 -8.85 -1.81
CA LYS A 526 32.11 -8.06 -1.01
C LYS A 526 32.10 -8.59 0.42
N LYS A 527 33.28 -8.85 0.98
CA LYS A 527 33.44 -9.30 2.37
C LYS A 527 34.05 -8.18 3.20
N SER A 528 33.51 -7.96 4.40
CA SER A 528 34.07 -7.10 5.44
C SER A 528 34.15 -7.87 6.74
N VAL A 529 35.10 -7.53 7.60
CA VAL A 529 35.17 -8.07 8.98
C VAL A 529 35.22 -6.87 9.92
N VAL A 530 34.28 -6.80 10.85
CA VAL A 530 34.18 -5.73 11.85
C VAL A 530 33.96 -6.41 13.20
N GLU A 531 34.87 -6.21 14.16
CA GLU A 531 34.73 -6.70 15.53
C GLU A 531 34.44 -8.22 15.63
N GLY A 532 35.06 -9.01 14.74
CA GLY A 532 34.86 -10.46 14.67
C GLY A 532 33.59 -10.92 13.94
N ILE A 533 32.71 -10.01 13.52
CA ILE A 533 31.59 -10.28 12.62
C ILE A 533 32.10 -10.30 11.18
N THR A 534 31.84 -11.39 10.47
CA THR A 534 31.98 -11.42 9.01
C THR A 534 30.70 -10.90 8.38
N ILE A 535 30.81 -9.84 7.57
CA ILE A 535 29.70 -9.30 6.78
C ILE A 535 29.96 -9.58 5.31
N ARG A 536 29.00 -10.22 4.64
CA ARG A 536 29.02 -10.49 3.19
C ARG A 536 27.89 -9.72 2.51
N TYR A 537 28.25 -8.94 1.51
CA TYR A 537 27.33 -8.19 0.66
C TYR A 537 27.26 -8.85 -0.71
N TYR A 538 26.07 -9.31 -1.08
CA TYR A 538 25.78 -9.91 -2.38
C TYR A 538 24.96 -8.91 -3.20
N SER A 539 25.48 -8.47 -4.34
CA SER A 539 24.77 -7.57 -5.25
C SER A 539 24.78 -8.11 -6.67
N SER A 540 23.67 -7.96 -7.39
CA SER A 540 23.59 -8.34 -8.80
C SER A 540 24.59 -7.55 -9.65
N LYS A 541 25.08 -8.18 -10.72
CA LYS A 541 25.79 -7.49 -11.80
C LYS A 541 24.79 -6.98 -12.83
N PRO A 542 25.12 -5.91 -13.59
CA PRO A 542 24.26 -5.39 -14.64
C PRO A 542 23.73 -6.50 -15.56
N GLY A 543 22.42 -6.43 -15.86
CA GLY A 543 21.73 -7.42 -16.68
C GLY A 543 21.33 -8.71 -15.96
N ASN A 544 21.52 -8.81 -14.64
CA ASN A 544 21.09 -9.96 -13.85
C ASN A 544 20.14 -9.53 -12.73
N LEU A 545 19.17 -10.39 -12.41
CA LEU A 545 18.17 -10.13 -11.37
C LEU A 545 18.04 -11.33 -10.43
N ILE A 546 18.09 -11.08 -9.13
CA ILE A 546 17.92 -12.13 -8.12
C ILE A 546 16.42 -12.43 -8.02
N GLU A 547 16.04 -13.64 -8.45
CA GLU A 547 14.65 -14.12 -8.37
C GLU A 547 14.40 -14.92 -7.10
N LYS A 548 15.42 -15.62 -6.60
CA LYS A 548 15.35 -16.45 -5.40
C LYS A 548 16.60 -16.25 -4.56
N VAL A 549 16.45 -16.28 -3.25
CA VAL A 549 17.56 -16.32 -2.28
C VAL A 549 17.47 -17.62 -1.49
N VAL A 550 18.56 -18.36 -1.45
CA VAL A 550 18.68 -19.66 -0.75
C VAL A 550 19.96 -19.72 0.08
N ASP A 551 19.98 -20.52 1.14
CA ASP A 551 21.20 -20.96 1.84
C ASP A 551 21.34 -22.47 1.63
N GLY A 552 22.10 -22.87 0.61
CA GLY A 552 22.15 -24.26 0.16
C GLY A 552 20.78 -24.75 -0.31
N SER A 553 20.18 -25.70 0.39
CA SER A 553 18.84 -26.23 0.09
C SER A 553 17.69 -25.44 0.73
N ALA A 554 17.97 -24.53 1.68
CA ALA A 554 16.94 -23.76 2.36
C ALA A 554 16.50 -22.56 1.51
N GLY A 555 15.22 -22.52 1.14
CA GLY A 555 14.61 -21.35 0.48
C GLY A 555 14.32 -20.24 1.49
N LEU A 556 14.83 -19.03 1.24
CA LEU A 556 14.68 -17.90 2.16
C LEU A 556 13.74 -16.82 1.62
N TRP A 557 13.83 -16.56 0.32
CA TRP A 557 13.02 -15.52 -0.32
C TRP A 557 12.81 -15.82 -1.80
N ASN A 558 11.65 -15.46 -2.31
CA ASN A 558 11.30 -15.52 -3.72
C ASN A 558 10.72 -14.19 -4.17
N ALA A 559 11.07 -13.76 -5.38
CA ALA A 559 10.54 -12.54 -5.97
C ALA A 559 9.05 -12.70 -6.29
N GLU A 560 8.27 -11.73 -5.87
CA GLU A 560 6.88 -11.57 -6.23
C GLU A 560 6.74 -10.44 -7.25
N HIS A 561 5.94 -10.65 -8.29
CA HIS A 561 5.63 -9.64 -9.31
C HIS A 561 6.90 -9.02 -9.96
N ASP A 562 7.02 -7.70 -9.92
CA ASP A 562 8.10 -6.86 -10.44
C ASP A 562 9.17 -6.52 -9.37
N THR A 563 9.15 -7.19 -8.21
CA THR A 563 10.08 -6.92 -7.12
C THR A 563 11.53 -7.24 -7.50
N VAL A 564 12.42 -6.28 -7.25
CA VAL A 564 13.85 -6.37 -7.52
C VAL A 564 14.62 -6.56 -6.22
N CYS A 565 15.24 -7.73 -6.03
CA CYS A 565 16.27 -7.90 -4.99
C CYS A 565 17.61 -7.38 -5.52
N TYR A 566 18.11 -6.29 -4.94
CA TYR A 566 19.33 -5.62 -5.41
C TYR A 566 20.54 -5.78 -4.46
N LEU A 567 20.31 -6.17 -3.20
CA LEU A 567 21.36 -6.38 -2.22
C LEU A 567 20.92 -7.39 -1.15
N CYS A 568 21.80 -8.33 -0.79
CA CYS A 568 21.68 -9.13 0.44
C CYS A 568 22.88 -8.87 1.34
N GLU A 569 22.64 -8.66 2.62
CA GLU A 569 23.64 -8.49 3.66
C GLU A 569 23.57 -9.64 4.66
N LEU A 570 24.62 -10.43 4.72
CA LEU A 570 24.75 -11.57 5.62
C LEU A 570 25.80 -11.27 6.69
N HIS A 571 25.36 -11.13 7.93
CA HIS A 571 26.21 -11.05 9.12
C HIS A 571 26.41 -12.45 9.69
N SER A 572 27.62 -12.77 10.13
CA SER A 572 27.93 -14.06 10.73
C SER A 572 28.96 -13.93 11.85
N LYS A 573 28.68 -14.52 13.00
CA LYS A 573 29.59 -14.64 14.15
C LYS A 573 29.40 -16.03 14.78
N GLY A 574 30.42 -16.89 14.67
CA GLY A 574 30.28 -18.29 15.07
C GLY A 574 29.23 -19.03 14.22
N THR A 575 28.25 -19.64 14.88
CA THR A 575 27.12 -20.34 14.23
C THR A 575 25.94 -19.41 13.93
N SER A 576 25.87 -18.24 14.57
CA SER A 576 24.78 -17.29 14.39
C SER A 576 24.93 -16.50 13.09
N LYS A 577 23.83 -16.42 12.33
CA LYS A 577 23.73 -15.64 11.10
C LYS A 577 22.51 -14.70 11.18
N LEU A 578 22.67 -13.49 10.64
CA LEU A 578 21.57 -12.56 10.39
C LEU A 578 21.61 -12.15 8.93
N LEU A 579 20.48 -12.25 8.23
CA LEU A 579 20.35 -11.89 6.83
C LEU A 579 19.36 -10.74 6.68
N ARG A 580 19.78 -9.70 5.97
CA ARG A 580 18.91 -8.62 5.49
C ARG A 580 18.86 -8.64 3.97
N ILE A 581 17.67 -8.79 3.41
CA ILE A 581 17.43 -8.73 1.97
C ILE A 581 16.82 -7.38 1.63
N HIS A 582 17.46 -6.66 0.72
CA HIS A 582 17.02 -5.35 0.25
C HIS A 582 16.31 -5.52 -1.09
N THR A 583 15.02 -5.19 -1.08
CA THR A 583 14.16 -5.26 -2.25
C THR A 583 13.60 -3.90 -2.60
N GLU A 584 13.37 -3.70 -3.89
CA GLU A 584 12.75 -2.52 -4.43
C GLU A 584 11.58 -2.94 -5.33
N GLN A 585 10.44 -2.30 -5.12
CA GLN A 585 9.30 -2.43 -6.02
C GLN A 585 8.76 -1.02 -6.28
N ASN A 586 8.86 -0.56 -7.53
CA ASN A 586 8.48 0.79 -7.93
C ASN A 586 9.04 1.91 -7.03
N TYR A 587 10.35 1.85 -6.83
CA TYR A 587 11.17 2.71 -5.98
C TYR A 587 10.77 2.70 -4.50
N LYS A 588 9.89 1.79 -4.06
CA LYS A 588 9.62 1.53 -2.64
C LYS A 588 10.61 0.50 -2.13
N ILE A 589 11.35 0.87 -1.09
CA ILE A 589 12.34 -0.02 -0.48
C ILE A 589 11.66 -0.86 0.59
N LYS A 590 11.71 -2.18 0.44
CA LYS A 590 11.28 -3.16 1.45
C LYS A 590 12.48 -3.98 1.89
N LEU A 591 12.65 -4.11 3.20
CA LEU A 591 13.71 -4.87 3.82
C LEU A 591 13.10 -6.11 4.48
N HIS A 592 13.70 -7.26 4.21
CA HIS A 592 13.30 -8.54 4.81
C HIS A 592 14.42 -9.03 5.71
N TYR A 593 14.05 -9.54 6.89
CA TYR A 593 15.00 -9.85 7.95
C TYR A 593 14.86 -11.30 8.36
N PHE A 594 15.98 -11.99 8.49
CA PHE A 594 16.02 -13.39 8.87
C PHE A 594 17.15 -13.66 9.86
N GLU A 595 16.97 -14.64 10.72
CA GLU A 595 17.99 -15.16 11.62
C GLU A 595 18.19 -16.66 11.47
N ASN A 596 19.39 -17.12 11.81
CA ASN A 596 19.69 -18.54 11.95
C ASN A 596 20.71 -18.72 13.09
N GLU A 597 20.26 -19.36 14.16
CA GLU A 597 21.08 -19.64 15.36
C GLU A 597 21.70 -21.06 15.34
N GLY A 598 21.54 -21.79 14.23
CA GLY A 598 22.05 -23.16 14.05
C GLY A 598 20.96 -24.23 13.87
N SER A 599 19.69 -23.90 14.13
CA SER A 599 18.53 -24.81 13.99
C SER A 599 17.76 -24.63 12.68
N GLY A 600 18.09 -23.62 11.87
CA GLY A 600 17.34 -23.25 10.67
C GLY A 600 17.14 -21.75 10.56
N TRP A 601 16.51 -21.30 9.47
CA TRP A 601 16.20 -19.89 9.25
C TRP A 601 14.79 -19.56 9.73
N SER A 602 14.63 -18.40 10.39
CA SER A 602 13.34 -17.80 10.75
C SER A 602 13.30 -16.34 10.32
N THR A 603 12.10 -15.81 10.08
CA THR A 603 11.86 -14.38 9.81
C THR A 603 11.86 -13.56 11.09
N LEU A 604 12.32 -12.31 10.99
CA LEU A 604 12.34 -11.33 12.07
C LEU A 604 11.59 -10.06 11.71
N LYS A 605 11.07 -9.36 12.72
CA LYS A 605 10.70 -7.95 12.60
C LYS A 605 11.96 -7.09 12.58
N LYS A 606 11.84 -5.86 12.06
CA LYS A 606 12.97 -4.91 11.94
C LYS A 606 13.67 -4.65 13.27
N TYR A 607 12.91 -4.34 14.33
CA TYR A 607 13.49 -4.01 15.64
C TYR A 607 14.23 -5.22 16.25
N GLU A 608 13.71 -6.43 16.03
CA GLU A 608 14.35 -7.66 16.48
C GLU A 608 15.68 -7.85 15.77
N PHE A 609 15.71 -7.70 14.44
CA PHE A 609 16.94 -7.78 13.67
C PHE A 609 17.98 -6.76 14.16
N GLU A 610 17.57 -5.52 14.40
CA GLU A 610 18.45 -4.47 14.92
C GLU A 610 19.02 -4.84 16.30
N GLU A 611 18.18 -5.32 17.22
CA GLU A 611 18.61 -5.79 18.55
C GLU A 611 19.56 -7.00 18.46
N ARG A 612 19.25 -7.97 17.59
CA ARG A 612 20.11 -9.15 17.37
C ARG A 612 21.45 -8.73 16.76
N LEU A 613 21.45 -7.78 15.82
CA LEU A 613 22.67 -7.28 15.20
C LEU A 613 23.55 -6.54 16.22
N GLU A 614 22.94 -5.78 17.14
CA GLU A 614 23.66 -5.15 18.25
C GLU A 614 24.26 -6.18 19.20
N ARG A 615 23.52 -7.23 19.56
CA ARG A 615 24.06 -8.33 20.39
C ARG A 615 25.17 -9.11 19.69
N MET A 616 25.17 -9.12 18.35
CA MET A 616 26.21 -9.75 17.56
C MET A 616 27.50 -8.92 17.52
N GLN A 617 27.43 -7.58 17.64
CA GLN A 617 28.59 -6.68 17.69
C GLN A 617 29.24 -6.83 19.07
#